data_AF-S7V9P6-F1
#
_entry.id   AF-S7V9P6-F1
#
_cell.length_a   1.000
_cell.length_b   1.000
_cell.length_c   1.000
_cell.angle_alpha   90.00
_cell.angle_beta   90.00
_cell.angle_gamma   90.00
#
_symmetry.space_group_name_H-M   'P 1'
#
loop_
_entity.id
_entity.type
_entity.pdbx_description
1 polymer ?
#
loop_
_entity_poly.entity_id
_entity_poly.type
_entity_poly.pdbx_seq_one_letter_code
_entity_poly.pdbx_strand_id
1 'polypeptide(L)'
;MALLNIFDIAGSALTAQSKRLNVAASNLANADSVTGPDGQPYRAKQVVFQVDAAPGAATGGVKVSDVVESQAPDKLVYEPGNP
;
A
#
# COMPACT_ATOMS: atom_id res chain seq x y z
N MET A 1 1.51 24.72 -21.26
CA MET A 1 1.20 23.28 -21.42
C MET A 1 2.17 22.37 -20.65
N ALA A 2 3.49 22.52 -20.74
CA ALA A 2 4.43 21.64 -20.02
C ALA A 2 4.47 21.82 -18.47
N LEU A 3 4.31 23.05 -17.96
CA LEU A 3 4.33 23.32 -16.51
C LEU A 3 3.13 22.72 -15.77
N LEU A 4 1.94 22.74 -16.38
CA LEU A 4 0.74 22.14 -15.79
C LEU A 4 0.90 20.61 -15.64
N ASN A 5 1.45 19.94 -16.67
CA ASN A 5 1.73 18.50 -16.62
C ASN A 5 2.70 18.10 -15.49
N ILE A 6 3.67 18.94 -15.12
CA ILE A 6 4.56 18.67 -13.99
C ILE A 6 3.81 18.67 -12.66
N PHE A 7 2.91 19.64 -12.46
CA PHE A 7 2.10 19.71 -11.24
C PHE A 7 1.12 18.55 -11.14
N ASP A 8 0.54 18.11 -12.26
CA ASP A 8 -0.35 16.93 -12.30
C ASP A 8 0.42 15.64 -11.95
N ILE A 9 1.62 15.45 -12.51
CA ILE A 9 2.48 14.30 -12.19
C ILE A 9 2.87 14.33 -10.71
N ALA A 10 3.35 15.48 -10.20
CA ALA A 10 3.72 15.63 -8.80
C ALA A 10 2.51 15.42 -7.86
N GLY A 11 1.34 15.95 -8.22
CA GLY A 11 0.09 15.76 -7.49
C GLY A 11 -0.30 14.29 -7.41
N SER A 12 -0.29 13.58 -8.56
CA SER A 12 -0.57 12.15 -8.61
C SER A 12 0.40 11.32 -7.75
N ALA A 13 1.69 11.69 -7.74
CA ALA A 13 2.70 11.06 -6.90
C ALA A 13 2.46 11.28 -5.41
N LEU A 14 2.10 12.50 -5.00
CA LEU A 14 1.76 12.81 -3.61
C LEU A 14 0.53 12.03 -3.14
N THR A 15 -0.52 11.93 -3.97
CA THR A 15 -1.71 11.15 -3.65
C THR A 15 -1.39 9.66 -3.53
N ALA A 16 -0.66 9.11 -4.49
CA ALA A 16 -0.26 7.69 -4.47
C ALA A 16 0.63 7.37 -3.26
N GLN A 17 1.56 8.26 -2.91
CA GLN A 17 2.43 8.08 -1.76
C GLN A 17 1.69 8.26 -0.43
N SER A 18 0.71 9.17 -0.34
CA SER A 18 -0.18 9.27 0.82
C SER A 18 -0.93 7.96 1.05
N LYS A 19 -1.41 7.30 -0.01
CA LYS A 19 -2.04 5.98 0.10
C LYS A 19 -1.05 4.93 0.64
N ARG A 20 0.20 4.92 0.17
CA ARG A 20 1.25 4.04 0.70
C ARG A 20 1.50 4.28 2.18
N LEU A 21 1.55 5.54 2.62
CA LEU A 21 1.73 5.88 4.03
C LEU A 21 0.56 5.38 4.89
N ASN A 22 -0.67 5.52 4.41
CA ASN A 22 -1.85 4.98 5.11
C ASN A 22 -1.79 3.44 5.23
N VAL A 23 -1.35 2.75 4.17
CA VAL A 23 -1.15 1.29 4.22
C VAL A 23 -0.04 0.92 5.20
N ALA A 24 1.09 1.64 5.19
CA ALA A 24 2.17 1.41 6.13
C ALA A 24 1.73 1.65 7.59
N ALA A 25 0.97 2.70 7.85
CA ALA A 25 0.40 2.99 9.17
C ALA A 25 -0.59 1.90 9.61
N SER A 26 -1.44 1.41 8.71
CA SER A 26 -2.34 0.30 9.00
C SER A 26 -1.57 -0.99 9.32
N ASN A 27 -0.50 -1.28 8.57
CA ASN A 27 0.35 -2.43 8.84
C ASN A 27 1.01 -2.34 10.22
N LEU A 28 1.53 -1.16 10.58
CA LEU A 28 2.14 -0.93 11.89
C LEU A 28 1.12 -1.08 13.02
N ALA A 29 -0.08 -0.52 12.85
CA ALA A 29 -1.14 -0.59 13.87
C ALA A 29 -1.66 -2.01 14.12
N ASN A 30 -1.57 -2.90 13.13
CA ASN A 30 -2.08 -4.28 13.22
C ASN A 30 -0.95 -5.33 13.23
N ALA A 31 0.31 -4.93 13.38
CA ALA A 31 1.46 -5.83 13.28
C ALA A 31 1.42 -6.98 14.30
N ASP A 32 0.86 -6.74 15.47
CA ASP A 32 0.73 -7.70 16.57
C ASP A 32 -0.70 -8.28 16.69
N SER A 33 -1.56 -8.05 15.69
CA SER A 33 -2.93 -8.55 15.71
C SER A 33 -2.97 -10.04 15.34
N VAL A 34 -3.21 -10.87 16.35
CA VAL A 34 -3.26 -12.34 16.23
C VAL A 34 -4.65 -12.87 15.85
N THR A 35 -5.71 -12.06 16.00
CA THR A 35 -7.09 -12.43 15.72
C THR A 35 -7.82 -11.31 15.00
N GLY A 36 -8.02 -11.46 13.69
CA GLY A 36 -8.89 -10.62 12.89
C GLY A 36 -10.38 -10.94 13.08
N PRO A 37 -11.29 -10.17 12.46
CA PRO A 37 -12.74 -10.44 12.48
C PRO A 37 -13.13 -11.81 11.92
N ASP A 38 -12.27 -12.39 11.09
CA ASP A 38 -12.35 -13.70 10.46
C ASP A 38 -11.60 -14.81 11.25
N GLY A 39 -10.99 -14.45 12.39
CA GLY A 39 -10.21 -15.35 13.22
C GLY A 39 -8.80 -15.64 12.69
N GLN A 40 -8.34 -14.94 11.64
CA GLN A 40 -7.00 -15.11 11.08
C GLN A 40 -6.04 -13.99 11.54
N PRO A 41 -4.73 -14.25 11.62
CA PRO A 41 -3.74 -13.21 11.90
C PRO A 41 -3.74 -12.12 10.83
N TYR A 42 -3.40 -10.89 11.22
CA TYR A 42 -3.32 -9.79 10.27
C TYR A 42 -2.23 -10.02 9.22
N ARG A 43 -2.60 -9.91 7.93
CA ARG A 43 -1.65 -9.92 6.81
C ARG A 43 -1.32 -8.49 6.36
N ALA A 44 -0.03 -8.18 6.33
CA ALA A 44 0.45 -6.88 5.88
C ALA A 44 0.02 -6.58 4.43
N LYS A 45 -0.40 -5.35 4.17
CA LYS A 45 -0.87 -4.89 2.86
C LYS A 45 0.22 -4.11 2.12
N GLN A 46 0.18 -4.13 0.80
CA GLN A 46 1.12 -3.42 -0.07
C GLN A 46 0.37 -2.74 -1.21
N VAL A 47 0.79 -1.53 -1.57
CA VAL A 47 0.23 -0.81 -2.71
C VAL A 47 0.97 -1.20 -3.99
N VAL A 48 0.22 -1.38 -5.07
CA VAL A 48 0.75 -1.58 -6.41
C VAL A 48 0.61 -0.26 -7.18
N PHE A 49 1.74 0.29 -7.61
CA PHE A 49 1.76 1.49 -8.45
C PHE A 49 1.72 1.12 -9.92
N GLN A 50 1.03 1.95 -10.69
CA GLN A 50 0.96 1.84 -12.14
C GLN A 50 1.11 3.22 -12.76
N VAL A 51 1.77 3.27 -13.92
CA VAL A 51 1.83 4.50 -14.71
C VAL A 51 0.42 4.88 -15.19
N ASP A 52 0.08 6.15 -15.07
CA ASP A 52 -1.14 6.73 -15.60
C ASP A 52 -0.78 7.70 -16.71
N ALA A 53 -0.59 7.13 -17.90
CA ALA A 53 -0.19 7.83 -19.11
C ALA A 53 -1.21 7.58 -20.22
N ALA A 54 -1.41 8.56 -21.09
CA ALA A 54 -2.20 8.37 -22.30
C ALA A 54 -1.53 7.30 -23.21
N PRO A 55 -2.30 6.53 -23.98
CA PRO A 55 -1.73 5.55 -24.92
C PRO A 55 -0.71 6.21 -25.86
N GLY A 56 0.51 5.66 -25.92
CA GLY A 56 1.61 6.21 -26.72
C GLY A 56 2.42 7.32 -26.06
N ALA A 57 2.08 7.76 -24.85
CA ALA A 57 2.88 8.71 -24.08
C ALA A 57 4.01 7.99 -23.32
N ALA A 58 5.23 8.51 -23.43
CA ALA A 58 6.41 7.98 -22.73
C ALA A 58 6.44 8.37 -21.23
N THR A 59 5.68 9.40 -20.86
CA THR A 59 5.64 9.97 -19.50
C THR A 59 4.20 10.22 -19.10
N GLY A 60 3.89 9.92 -17.84
CA GLY A 60 2.58 10.13 -17.24
C GLY A 60 2.66 10.17 -15.72
N GLY A 61 1.52 10.40 -15.09
CA GLY A 61 1.40 10.36 -13.64
C GLY A 61 1.50 8.94 -13.10
N VAL A 62 1.21 8.80 -11.81
CA VAL A 62 1.14 7.49 -11.14
C VAL A 62 -0.21 7.33 -10.46
N LYS A 63 -0.75 6.12 -10.53
CA LYS A 63 -1.93 5.71 -9.77
C LYS A 63 -1.64 4.47 -8.97
N VAL A 64 -2.45 4.24 -7.95
CA VAL A 64 -2.47 2.96 -7.22
C VAL A 64 -3.47 2.07 -7.96
N SER A 65 -2.97 1.00 -8.58
CA SER A 65 -3.82 0.04 -9.29
C SER A 65 -4.50 -0.94 -8.34
N ASP A 66 -3.81 -1.31 -7.26
CA ASP A 66 -4.34 -2.27 -6.28
C ASP A 66 -3.68 -2.14 -4.90
N VAL A 67 -4.30 -2.75 -3.89
CA VAL A 67 -3.74 -2.97 -2.55
C VAL A 67 -3.80 -4.47 -2.26
N VAL A 68 -2.65 -5.13 -2.36
CA VAL A 68 -2.54 -6.59 -2.21
C VAL A 68 -2.09 -6.97 -0.81
N GLU A 69 -2.49 -8.16 -0.36
CA GLU A 69 -2.02 -8.74 0.90
C GLU A 69 -0.73 -9.53 0.69
N SER A 70 0.13 -9.48 1.71
CA SER A 70 1.40 -10.19 1.72
C SER A 70 1.18 -11.70 1.69
N GLN A 71 1.88 -12.35 0.77
CA GLN A 71 1.95 -13.82 0.65
C GLN A 71 3.07 -14.43 1.50
N ALA A 72 3.70 -13.64 2.38
CA ALA A 72 4.69 -14.15 3.31
C ALA A 72 4.05 -15.15 4.29
N PRO A 73 4.79 -16.19 4.71
CA PRO A 73 4.32 -17.10 5.74
C PRO A 73 4.12 -16.36 7.06
N ASP A 74 3.17 -16.82 7.86
CA ASP A 74 2.86 -16.21 9.15
C ASP A 74 4.02 -16.41 10.12
N LYS A 75 4.27 -15.39 10.96
CA LYS A 75 5.35 -15.44 11.94
C LYS A 75 4.90 -16.28 13.13
N LEU A 76 5.57 -17.40 13.37
CA LEU A 76 5.40 -18.18 14.59
C LEU A 76 6.09 -17.46 15.75
N VAL A 77 5.32 -17.12 16.79
CA VAL A 77 5.83 -16.50 18.02
C VAL A 77 5.38 -17.36 19.21
N TYR A 78 6.32 -17.73 20.08
CA TYR A 78 6.03 -18.50 21.29
C TYR A 78 5.81 -17.56 22.47
N GLU A 79 4.57 -17.46 22.96
CA GLU A 79 4.18 -16.62 24.09
C GLU A 79 3.40 -17.43 25.15
N PRO A 80 4.09 -18.16 26.04
CA PRO A 80 3.46 -19.07 27.01
C PRO A 80 2.63 -18.38 28.09
N GLY A 81 2.69 -17.05 28.19
CA GLY A 81 1.90 -16.25 29.13
C GLY A 81 0.75 -15.48 28.48
N ASN A 82 0.47 -15.70 27.19
CA ASN A 82 -0.66 -15.10 26.51
C ASN A 82 -1.90 -16.00 26.72
N PRO A 83 -2.98 -15.53 27.38
CA PRO A 83 -4.16 -16.34 27.68
C PRO A 83 -4.96 -16.74 26.44
#